data_AF-A0A1B7YI21-F1
#
_entry.id   AF-A0A1B7YI21-F1
#
_cell.length_a   1.000
_cell.length_b   1.000
_cell.length_c   1.000
_cell.angle_alpha   90.00
_cell.angle_beta   90.00
_cell.angle_gamma   90.00
#
_symmetry.space_group_name_H-M   'P 1'
#
loop_
_entity.id
_entity.type
_entity.pdbx_description
1 polymer ?
#
loop_
_entity_poly.entity_id
_entity_poly.type
_entity_poly.pdbx_seq_one_letter_code
_entity_poly.pdbx_strand_id
1 'polypeptide(L)'
;MPAKPKISSKAKEAESKNKQAQSPTAQAQEPPKTINERSTQRYYQTNPHQRKREAAGGLHNLTLAERQSWVNATLVRHVANKEIYLTNKAEREFWKQVNRESPPIRRLDRRKTEKGAAVVYDWGNDKNGRDIGEYPLEQFATRAAKQAQLTALEILHRRFLQRREFARDSVKDATTGEITQITKEDIQEETQRRRDMSAIRKELYGDKMGPYATDPEWDDVVPIPAEEPTGALATIAYPEDYAEGK
;
A
#
# COMPACT_ATOMS: atom_id res chain seq x y z
N MET A 1 16.87 -68.26 -20.12
CA MET A 1 18.22 -67.73 -19.86
C MET A 1 18.16 -66.77 -18.68
N PRO A 2 19.09 -66.86 -17.73
CA PRO A 2 19.01 -66.23 -16.41
C PRO A 2 19.58 -64.81 -16.37
N ALA A 3 19.20 -64.07 -15.33
CA ALA A 3 19.64 -62.72 -15.00
C ALA A 3 21.00 -62.65 -14.28
N LYS A 4 21.55 -61.41 -14.25
CA LYS A 4 22.61 -60.79 -13.40
C LYS A 4 23.88 -60.39 -14.21
N PRO A 5 24.75 -59.44 -13.77
CA PRO A 5 24.70 -58.55 -12.58
C PRO A 5 25.24 -57.08 -12.75
N LYS A 6 24.88 -56.23 -11.76
CA LYS A 6 25.68 -55.29 -10.91
C LYS A 6 26.58 -54.15 -11.46
N ILE A 7 26.33 -52.94 -10.90
CA ILE A 7 27.25 -52.01 -10.15
C ILE A 7 28.43 -51.41 -10.96
N SER A 8 28.88 -50.14 -10.92
CA SER A 8 28.90 -49.04 -9.94
C SER A 8 29.27 -47.71 -10.64
N SER A 9 28.81 -46.62 -10.02
CA SER A 9 29.36 -45.27 -9.92
C SER A 9 30.78 -44.96 -10.44
N LYS A 10 30.89 -43.82 -11.15
CA LYS A 10 31.95 -42.82 -10.89
C LYS A 10 31.48 -41.42 -11.32
N ALA A 11 31.30 -40.55 -10.33
CA ALA A 11 31.16 -39.12 -10.54
C ALA A 11 32.47 -38.57 -11.15
N LYS A 12 32.34 -37.72 -12.17
CA LYS A 12 33.42 -36.86 -12.64
C LYS A 12 32.88 -35.44 -12.63
N GLU A 13 33.32 -34.68 -11.64
CA GLU A 13 33.37 -33.23 -11.71
C GLU A 13 34.00 -32.82 -13.05
N ALA A 14 33.28 -31.98 -13.78
CA ALA A 14 33.85 -31.18 -14.84
C ALA A 14 33.20 -29.79 -14.73
N GLU A 15 33.96 -28.91 -14.10
CA GLU A 15 33.77 -27.47 -13.98
C GLU A 15 33.15 -26.88 -15.25
N SER A 16 31.86 -26.53 -15.16
CA SER A 16 31.25 -25.66 -16.13
C SER A 16 31.76 -24.25 -15.87
N LYS A 17 32.70 -23.79 -16.71
CA LYS A 17 33.08 -22.39 -16.89
C LYS A 17 31.81 -21.57 -17.16
N ASN A 18 31.16 -21.13 -16.09
CA ASN A 18 30.07 -20.19 -16.16
C ASN A 18 30.70 -18.83 -16.44
N LYS A 19 30.69 -18.41 -17.70
CA LYS A 19 30.86 -17.02 -18.08
C LYS A 19 29.75 -16.25 -17.37
N GLN A 20 30.08 -15.70 -16.21
CA GLN A 20 29.31 -14.64 -15.57
C GLN A 20 29.21 -13.50 -16.57
N ALA A 21 28.10 -13.50 -17.32
CA ALA A 21 27.60 -12.30 -17.95
C ALA A 21 27.37 -11.31 -16.81
N GLN A 22 28.27 -10.33 -16.74
CA GLN A 22 28.26 -9.25 -15.79
C GLN A 22 26.88 -8.59 -15.84
N SER A 23 26.10 -8.78 -14.79
CA SER A 23 25.01 -7.87 -14.44
C SER A 23 25.62 -6.46 -14.43
N PRO A 24 25.05 -5.48 -15.16
CA PRO A 24 25.60 -4.14 -15.13
C PRO A 24 25.58 -3.65 -13.69
N THR A 25 26.76 -3.30 -13.19
CA THR A 25 27.04 -2.76 -11.87
C THR A 25 25.99 -1.72 -11.53
N ALA A 26 25.08 -2.08 -10.62
CA ALA A 26 24.23 -1.11 -9.97
C ALA A 26 25.18 -0.15 -9.26
N GLN A 27 25.37 1.05 -9.81
CA GLN A 27 26.02 2.14 -9.11
C GLN A 27 25.41 2.18 -7.71
N ALA A 28 26.24 2.00 -6.68
CA ALA A 28 25.81 2.03 -5.29
C ALA A 28 25.17 3.39 -5.04
N GLN A 29 23.84 3.44 -5.12
CA GLN A 29 23.09 4.65 -4.85
C GLN A 29 23.24 4.92 -3.35
N GLU A 30 23.49 6.18 -3.01
CA GLU A 30 23.52 6.60 -1.61
C GLU A 30 22.24 6.14 -0.90
N PRO A 31 22.34 5.74 0.38
CA PRO A 31 21.19 5.29 1.13
C PRO A 31 20.13 6.40 1.15
N PRO A 32 18.86 6.09 0.85
CA PRO A 32 17.81 7.09 0.79
C PRO A 32 17.57 7.66 2.19
N LYS A 33 17.50 8.98 2.30
CA LYS A 33 17.24 9.69 3.56
C LYS A 33 15.75 9.84 3.79
N THR A 34 15.00 10.08 2.72
CA THR A 34 13.55 10.30 2.74
C THR A 34 12.79 9.17 2.04
N ILE A 35 11.48 9.09 2.28
CA ILE A 35 10.62 8.10 1.61
C ILE A 35 10.49 8.42 0.11
N ASN A 36 10.41 9.70 -0.26
CA ASN A 36 10.37 10.12 -1.65
C ASN A 36 11.63 9.68 -2.41
N GLU A 37 12.80 9.79 -1.78
CA GLU A 37 14.03 9.23 -2.35
C GLU A 37 13.96 7.70 -2.46
N ARG A 38 13.52 7.00 -1.40
CA ARG A 38 13.39 5.54 -1.40
C ARG A 38 12.43 5.04 -2.50
N SER A 39 11.30 5.72 -2.67
CA SER A 39 10.31 5.39 -3.71
C SER A 39 10.86 5.67 -5.11
N THR A 40 11.60 6.77 -5.28
CA THR A 40 12.31 7.10 -6.52
C THR A 40 13.40 6.09 -6.86
N GLN A 41 14.18 5.63 -5.89
CA GLN A 41 15.16 4.56 -6.08
C GLN A 41 14.46 3.26 -6.52
N ARG A 42 13.37 2.87 -5.86
CA ARG A 42 12.58 1.69 -6.24
C ARG A 42 11.98 1.81 -7.65
N TYR A 43 11.54 3.02 -8.03
CA TYR A 43 11.08 3.31 -9.38
C TYR A 43 12.17 3.03 -10.41
N TYR A 44 13.40 3.50 -10.19
CA TYR A 44 14.50 3.27 -11.11
C TYR A 44 15.02 1.83 -11.12
N GLN A 45 14.92 1.10 -10.00
CA GLN A 45 15.21 -0.34 -9.95
C GLN A 45 14.28 -1.14 -10.85
N THR A 46 13.00 -0.76 -10.90
CA THR A 46 12.00 -1.43 -11.75
C THR A 46 11.96 -0.88 -13.19
N ASN A 47 12.50 0.32 -13.42
CA ASN A 47 12.52 0.99 -14.72
C ASN A 47 13.95 1.39 -15.16
N PRO A 48 14.84 0.44 -15.44
CA PRO A 48 16.23 0.74 -15.79
C PRO A 48 16.37 1.53 -17.10
N HIS A 49 15.54 1.22 -18.11
CA HIS A 49 15.55 1.96 -19.39
C HIS A 49 15.06 3.39 -19.25
N GLN A 50 14.14 3.65 -18.31
CA GLN A 50 13.69 5.01 -18.01
C GLN A 50 14.81 5.82 -17.35
N ARG A 51 15.57 5.22 -16.41
CA ARG A 51 16.75 5.86 -15.82
C ARG A 51 17.76 6.27 -16.87
N LYS A 52 18.05 5.38 -17.85
CA LYS A 52 18.94 5.68 -18.97
C LYS A 52 18.42 6.84 -19.83
N ARG A 53 17.11 6.85 -20.13
CA ARG A 53 16.47 7.93 -20.89
C ARG A 53 16.60 9.28 -20.19
N GLU A 54 16.35 9.33 -18.89
CA GLU A 54 16.45 10.57 -18.11
C GLU A 54 17.91 11.03 -17.99
N ALA A 55 18.85 10.12 -17.73
CA ALA A 55 20.28 10.44 -17.67
C ALA A 55 20.85 10.95 -19.01
N ALA A 56 20.33 10.46 -20.14
CA ALA A 56 20.70 10.94 -21.46
C ALA A 56 20.06 12.31 -21.83
N GLY A 57 19.16 12.87 -21.01
CA GLY A 57 18.47 14.12 -21.30
C GLY A 57 17.28 13.99 -22.24
N GLY A 58 16.68 12.80 -22.36
CA GLY A 58 15.47 12.55 -23.15
C GLY A 58 15.68 11.63 -24.34
N LEU A 59 14.58 11.30 -25.04
CA LEU A 59 14.52 10.20 -26.02
C LEU A 59 15.44 10.38 -27.24
N HIS A 60 15.72 11.63 -27.61
CA HIS A 60 16.50 11.96 -28.79
C HIS A 60 17.98 11.62 -28.66
N ASN A 61 18.50 11.66 -27.42
CA ASN A 61 19.92 11.43 -27.13
C ASN A 61 20.25 9.94 -26.91
N LEU A 62 19.24 9.07 -26.90
CA LEU A 62 19.45 7.62 -26.85
C LEU A 62 19.84 7.10 -28.23
N THR A 63 20.69 6.07 -28.24
CA THR A 63 20.95 5.29 -29.45
C THR A 63 19.68 4.61 -29.95
N LEU A 64 19.66 4.20 -31.23
CA LEU A 64 18.51 3.51 -31.81
C LEU A 64 18.15 2.24 -31.03
N ALA A 65 19.16 1.47 -30.61
CA ALA A 65 18.98 0.26 -29.82
C ALA A 65 18.37 0.57 -28.45
N GLU A 66 18.88 1.57 -27.73
CA GLU A 66 18.34 1.92 -26.41
C GLU A 66 16.93 2.51 -26.48
N ARG A 67 16.64 3.25 -27.56
CA ARG A 67 15.29 3.74 -27.84
C ARG A 67 14.33 2.57 -28.08
N GLN A 68 14.74 1.58 -28.87
CA GLN A 68 13.96 0.35 -29.07
C GLN A 68 13.77 -0.39 -27.75
N SER A 69 14.81 -0.57 -26.94
CA SER A 69 14.66 -1.22 -25.64
C SER A 69 13.71 -0.45 -24.72
N TRP A 70 13.76 0.89 -24.69
CA TRP A 70 12.83 1.71 -23.91
C TRP A 70 11.37 1.59 -24.40
N VAL A 71 11.15 1.55 -25.72
CA VAL A 71 9.82 1.34 -26.30
C VAL A 71 9.30 -0.06 -25.97
N ASN A 72 10.12 -1.09 -26.18
CA ASN A 72 9.76 -2.48 -25.87
C ASN A 72 9.39 -2.63 -24.40
N ALA A 73 10.28 -2.13 -23.54
CA ALA A 73 10.08 -2.04 -22.11
C ALA A 73 8.72 -1.42 -21.73
N THR A 74 8.32 -0.31 -22.38
CA THR A 74 7.05 0.37 -22.08
C THR A 74 5.83 -0.40 -22.62
N LEU A 75 5.94 -1.00 -23.80
CA LEU A 75 4.84 -1.67 -24.49
C LEU A 75 4.55 -3.09 -23.98
N VAL A 76 5.51 -3.77 -23.33
CA VAL A 76 5.36 -5.17 -22.89
C VAL A 76 4.06 -5.41 -22.11
N ARG A 77 3.72 -4.54 -21.16
CA ARG A 77 2.51 -4.69 -20.37
C ARG A 77 1.24 -4.53 -21.21
N HIS A 78 1.20 -3.52 -22.07
CA HIS A 78 0.05 -3.23 -22.93
C HIS A 78 -0.19 -4.31 -23.98
N VAL A 79 0.88 -4.83 -24.59
CA VAL A 79 0.80 -5.91 -25.58
C VAL A 79 0.42 -7.23 -24.89
N ALA A 80 1.00 -7.56 -23.74
CA ALA A 80 0.64 -8.74 -22.96
C ALA A 80 -0.83 -8.74 -22.51
N ASN A 81 -1.34 -7.57 -22.13
CA ASN A 81 -2.73 -7.38 -21.71
C ASN A 81 -3.71 -7.24 -22.89
N LYS A 82 -3.23 -7.26 -24.15
CA LYS A 82 -4.03 -7.03 -25.36
C LYS A 82 -4.72 -5.65 -25.39
N GLU A 83 -4.14 -4.66 -24.72
CA GLU A 83 -4.56 -3.25 -24.81
C GLU A 83 -4.09 -2.62 -26.12
N ILE A 84 -2.95 -3.11 -26.65
CA ILE A 84 -2.41 -2.72 -27.95
C ILE A 84 -2.23 -3.97 -28.81
N TYR A 85 -2.86 -3.96 -29.98
CA TYR A 85 -2.74 -5.03 -30.97
C TYR A 85 -1.65 -4.67 -31.98
N LEU A 86 -0.63 -5.53 -32.06
CA LEU A 86 0.40 -5.47 -33.09
C LEU A 86 0.03 -6.41 -34.23
N THR A 87 0.59 -6.18 -35.42
CA THR A 87 0.46 -7.14 -36.53
C THR A 87 1.23 -8.42 -36.20
N ASN A 88 0.81 -9.58 -36.71
CA ASN A 88 1.45 -10.89 -36.42
C ASN A 88 2.98 -10.89 -36.63
N LYS A 89 3.47 -10.16 -37.64
CA LYS A 89 4.91 -10.02 -37.90
C LYS A 89 5.60 -9.15 -36.85
N ALA A 90 5.00 -8.01 -36.52
CA ALA A 90 5.52 -7.09 -35.51
C ALA A 90 5.51 -7.73 -34.11
N GLU A 91 4.45 -8.44 -33.76
CA GLU A 91 4.33 -9.16 -32.49
C GLU A 91 5.43 -10.23 -32.33
N ARG A 92 5.71 -11.01 -33.37
CA ARG A 92 6.77 -12.03 -33.33
C ARG A 92 8.15 -11.41 -33.11
N GLU A 93 8.49 -10.35 -33.84
CA GLU A 93 9.77 -9.65 -33.67
C GLU A 93 9.83 -8.93 -32.31
N PHE A 94 8.73 -8.35 -31.86
CA PHE A 94 8.61 -7.74 -30.54
C PHE A 94 8.92 -8.75 -29.43
N TRP A 95 8.24 -9.89 -29.40
CA TRP A 95 8.48 -10.92 -28.38
C TRP A 95 9.89 -11.50 -28.45
N LYS A 96 10.48 -11.60 -29.64
CA LYS A 96 11.89 -12.00 -29.81
C LYS A 96 12.85 -10.99 -29.17
N GLN A 97 12.61 -9.69 -29.35
CA GLN A 97 13.41 -8.63 -28.74
C GLN A 97 13.21 -8.57 -27.22
N VAL A 98 11.96 -8.66 -26.75
CA VAL A 98 11.62 -8.69 -25.32
C VAL A 98 12.28 -9.87 -24.62
N ASN A 99 12.23 -11.08 -25.21
CA ASN A 99 12.87 -12.27 -24.64
C ASN A 99 14.40 -12.15 -24.60
N ARG A 100 14.99 -11.41 -25.54
CA ARG A 100 16.44 -11.15 -25.57
C ARG A 100 16.86 -10.13 -24.51
N GLU A 101 16.08 -9.06 -24.34
CA GLU A 101 16.39 -7.95 -23.42
C GLU A 101 15.93 -8.23 -21.98
N SER A 102 14.98 -9.16 -21.80
CA SER A 102 14.36 -9.54 -20.52
C SER A 102 14.01 -8.32 -19.64
N PRO A 103 13.19 -7.37 -20.15
CA PRO A 103 12.82 -6.20 -19.39
C PRO A 103 12.03 -6.59 -18.12
N PRO A 104 12.12 -5.82 -17.02
CA PRO A 104 11.29 -6.05 -15.85
C PRO A 104 9.80 -6.04 -16.22
N ILE A 105 9.10 -7.13 -15.90
CA ILE A 105 7.68 -7.34 -16.22
C ILE A 105 6.79 -6.45 -15.35
N ARG A 106 7.15 -6.29 -14.07
CA ARG A 106 6.44 -5.44 -13.12
C ARG A 106 7.19 -4.13 -12.94
N ARG A 107 6.51 -3.03 -13.26
CA ARG A 107 7.06 -1.69 -13.24
C ARG A 107 6.23 -0.80 -12.35
N LEU A 108 6.90 0.12 -11.69
CA LEU A 108 6.23 1.23 -11.04
C LEU A 108 6.00 2.31 -12.09
N ASP A 109 4.79 2.82 -12.16
CA ASP A 109 4.43 3.96 -13.01
C ASP A 109 4.49 5.25 -12.18
N ARG A 110 4.81 6.38 -12.83
CA ARG A 110 4.61 7.69 -12.20
C ARG A 110 3.18 8.15 -12.45
N ARG A 111 2.51 8.61 -11.40
CA ARG A 111 1.18 9.19 -11.50
C ARG A 111 1.31 10.71 -11.49
N LYS A 112 0.46 11.37 -12.25
CA LYS A 112 0.30 12.81 -12.13
C LYS A 112 -0.56 13.09 -10.90
N THR A 113 -0.07 13.91 -10.00
CA THR A 113 -0.89 14.45 -8.92
C THR A 113 -1.87 15.47 -9.49
N GLU A 114 -2.87 15.86 -8.69
CA GLU A 114 -3.79 16.96 -9.02
C GLU A 114 -3.04 18.27 -9.34
N LYS A 115 -1.85 18.44 -8.75
CA LYS A 115 -0.95 19.57 -8.99
C LYS A 115 -0.08 19.42 -10.26
N GLY A 116 -0.30 18.37 -11.05
CA GLY A 116 0.39 18.10 -12.31
C GLY A 116 1.81 17.51 -12.17
N ALA A 117 2.33 17.36 -10.94
CA ALA A 117 3.65 16.78 -10.70
C ALA A 117 3.63 15.26 -10.91
N ALA A 118 4.63 14.72 -11.61
CA ALA A 118 4.78 13.29 -11.81
C ALA A 118 5.51 12.65 -10.62
N VAL A 119 4.76 12.05 -9.69
CA VAL A 119 5.30 11.37 -8.51
C VAL A 119 5.20 9.86 -8.64
N VAL A 120 6.10 9.14 -7.98
CA VAL A 120 6.05 7.66 -7.93
C VAL A 120 4.94 7.20 -7.00
N TYR A 121 4.81 7.85 -5.85
CA TYR A 121 3.80 7.59 -4.86
C TYR A 121 3.38 8.91 -4.23
N ASP A 122 2.09 9.08 -3.98
CA ASP A 122 1.55 10.21 -3.24
C ASP A 122 1.31 9.75 -1.81
N TRP A 123 2.17 10.17 -0.90
CA TRP A 123 2.08 9.79 0.52
C TRP A 123 1.06 10.63 1.29
N GLY A 124 0.56 11.71 0.68
CA GLY A 124 -0.32 12.67 1.33
C GLY A 124 0.38 13.54 2.37
N ASN A 125 -0.43 14.32 3.07
CA ASN A 125 0.05 15.29 4.05
C ASN A 125 -0.29 14.83 5.47
N ASP A 126 0.57 15.18 6.42
CA ASP A 126 0.29 15.00 7.84
C ASP A 126 -0.68 16.08 8.34
N LYS A 127 -1.15 15.94 9.59
CA LYS A 127 -2.06 16.89 10.26
C LYS A 127 -1.56 18.34 10.30
N ASN A 128 -0.24 18.53 10.20
CA ASN A 128 0.40 19.85 10.14
C ASN A 128 0.57 20.37 8.70
N GLY A 129 0.06 19.66 7.69
CA GLY A 129 0.20 20.01 6.28
C GLY A 129 1.54 19.64 5.64
N ARG A 130 2.45 18.97 6.37
CA ARG A 130 3.76 18.54 5.86
C ARG A 130 3.63 17.29 4.98
N ASP A 131 4.32 17.24 3.84
CA ASP A 131 4.36 16.05 2.98
C ASP A 131 5.01 14.89 3.75
N ILE A 132 4.28 13.76 3.83
CA ILE A 132 4.76 12.54 4.47
C ILE A 132 5.94 11.95 3.68
N GLY A 133 6.01 12.19 2.37
CA GLY A 133 7.10 11.73 1.52
C GLY A 133 8.48 12.28 1.91
N GLU A 134 8.52 13.44 2.57
CA GLU A 134 9.75 14.07 3.08
C GLU A 134 10.21 13.50 4.43
N TYR A 135 9.49 12.54 5.00
CA TYR A 135 9.82 12.02 6.33
C TYR A 135 11.12 11.21 6.28
N PRO A 136 11.97 11.33 7.30
CA PRO A 136 13.03 10.35 7.54
C PRO A 136 12.43 8.95 7.66
N LEU A 137 13.20 7.94 7.23
CA LEU A 137 12.73 6.55 7.21
C LEU A 137 12.27 6.05 8.59
N GLU A 138 12.95 6.45 9.66
CA GLU A 138 12.59 6.07 11.04
C GLU A 138 11.28 6.70 11.48
N GLN A 139 11.07 7.99 11.21
CA GLN A 139 9.82 8.68 11.51
C GLN A 139 8.66 8.03 10.76
N PHE A 140 8.86 7.69 9.49
CA PHE A 140 7.85 6.96 8.73
C PHE A 140 7.55 5.57 9.31
N ALA A 141 8.57 4.83 9.76
CA ALA A 141 8.38 3.52 10.37
C ALA A 141 7.53 3.62 11.64
N THR A 142 7.75 4.63 12.49
CA THR A 142 6.90 4.87 13.67
C THR A 142 5.45 5.20 13.29
N ARG A 143 5.25 6.02 12.25
CA ARG A 143 3.91 6.34 11.72
C ARG A 143 3.21 5.09 11.19
N ALA A 144 3.92 4.28 10.40
CA ALA A 144 3.40 3.03 9.85
C ALA A 144 3.04 2.01 10.94
N ALA A 145 3.84 1.92 12.01
CA ALA A 145 3.53 1.08 13.16
C ALA A 145 2.24 1.53 13.87
N LYS A 146 2.06 2.84 14.07
CA LYS A 146 0.81 3.40 14.63
C LYS A 146 -0.40 3.15 13.72
N GLN A 147 -0.23 3.27 12.40
CA GLN A 147 -1.29 2.92 11.44
C GLN A 147 -1.65 1.43 11.53
N ALA A 148 -0.68 0.54 11.63
CA ALA A 148 -0.93 -0.90 11.79
C ALA A 148 -1.60 -1.23 13.13
N GLN A 149 -1.24 -0.52 14.21
CA GLN A 149 -1.92 -0.65 15.49
C GLN A 149 -3.37 -0.17 15.40
N LEU A 150 -3.63 0.96 14.75
CA LEU A 150 -4.99 1.47 14.53
C LEU A 150 -5.84 0.47 13.75
N THR A 151 -5.33 -0.09 12.64
CA THR A 151 -6.09 -1.07 11.85
C THR A 151 -6.38 -2.35 12.63
N ALA A 152 -5.45 -2.80 13.48
CA ALA A 152 -5.70 -3.94 14.37
C ALA A 152 -6.84 -3.66 15.35
N LEU A 153 -6.85 -2.48 15.99
CA LEU A 153 -7.92 -2.05 16.89
C LEU A 153 -9.26 -1.93 16.15
N GLU A 154 -9.27 -1.39 14.92
CA GLU A 154 -10.48 -1.28 14.10
C GLU A 154 -11.08 -2.64 13.73
N ILE A 155 -10.24 -3.64 13.45
CA ILE A 155 -10.70 -5.01 13.18
C ILE A 155 -11.36 -5.60 14.45
N LEU A 156 -10.75 -5.40 15.62
CA LEU A 156 -11.30 -5.87 16.89
C LEU A 156 -12.61 -5.15 17.23
N HIS A 157 -12.68 -3.85 16.98
CA HIS A 157 -13.89 -3.04 17.13
C HIS A 157 -15.03 -3.57 16.24
N ARG A 158 -14.78 -3.82 14.95
CA ARG A 158 -15.77 -4.41 14.04
C ARG A 158 -16.26 -5.78 14.53
N ARG A 159 -15.34 -6.61 15.05
CA ARG A 159 -15.69 -7.90 15.64
C ARG A 159 -16.58 -7.74 16.87
N PHE A 160 -16.33 -6.74 17.71
CA PHE A 160 -17.20 -6.44 18.85
C PHE A 160 -18.60 -6.02 18.41
N LEU A 161 -18.71 -5.11 17.42
CA LEU A 161 -20.01 -4.70 16.88
C LEU A 161 -20.80 -5.88 16.30
N GLN A 162 -20.13 -6.77 15.56
CA GLN A 162 -20.75 -7.98 15.04
C GLN A 162 -21.24 -8.92 16.15
N ARG A 163 -20.42 -9.14 17.20
CA ARG A 163 -20.82 -9.94 18.37
C ARG A 163 -22.03 -9.31 19.07
N ARG A 164 -22.08 -7.98 19.14
CA ARG A 164 -23.19 -7.22 19.74
C ARG A 164 -24.49 -7.37 18.96
N GLU A 165 -24.41 -7.27 17.64
CA GLU A 165 -25.54 -7.50 16.75
C GLU A 165 -26.07 -8.94 16.88
N PHE A 166 -25.18 -9.94 16.89
CA PHE A 166 -25.57 -11.34 17.09
C PHE A 166 -26.21 -11.60 18.45
N ALA A 167 -25.71 -10.97 19.51
CA ALA A 167 -26.31 -11.07 20.84
C ALA A 167 -27.73 -10.48 20.85
N ARG A 168 -27.93 -9.33 20.20
CA ARG A 168 -29.24 -8.68 20.05
C ARG A 168 -30.23 -9.53 19.27
N ASP A 169 -29.77 -10.13 18.17
CA ASP A 169 -30.60 -10.94 17.27
C ASP A 169 -30.74 -12.41 17.74
N SER A 170 -30.15 -12.75 18.90
CA SER A 170 -30.13 -14.12 19.44
C SER A 170 -29.58 -15.16 18.45
N VAL A 171 -28.62 -14.74 17.62
CA VAL A 171 -27.96 -15.61 16.65
C VAL A 171 -27.05 -16.58 17.40
N LYS A 172 -27.26 -17.88 17.15
CA LYS A 172 -26.44 -18.95 17.72
C LYS A 172 -25.14 -19.05 16.95
N ASP A 173 -24.03 -19.19 17.66
CA ASP A 173 -22.74 -19.48 17.03
C ASP A 173 -22.82 -20.85 16.33
N ALA A 174 -22.38 -20.92 15.08
CA ALA A 174 -22.38 -22.15 14.29
C ALA A 174 -21.48 -23.23 14.90
N THR A 175 -20.51 -22.84 15.74
CA THR A 175 -19.51 -23.75 16.30
C THR A 175 -19.93 -24.30 17.66
N THR A 176 -20.42 -23.45 18.57
CA THR A 176 -20.79 -23.81 19.94
C THR A 176 -22.29 -24.02 20.13
N GLY A 177 -23.14 -23.52 19.23
CA GLY A 177 -24.60 -23.62 19.33
C GLY A 177 -25.23 -22.73 20.41
N GLU A 178 -24.41 -21.95 21.12
CA GLU A 178 -24.82 -21.02 22.17
C GLU A 178 -25.07 -19.61 21.60
N ILE A 179 -25.92 -18.85 22.28
CA ILE A 179 -26.17 -17.45 21.94
C ILE A 179 -24.98 -16.64 22.46
N THR A 180 -24.41 -15.80 21.60
CA THR A 180 -23.31 -14.92 22.00
C THR A 180 -23.82 -13.94 23.06
N GLN A 181 -23.20 -13.91 24.23
CA GLN A 181 -23.49 -12.92 25.27
C GLN A 181 -22.34 -11.90 25.33
N ILE A 182 -22.68 -10.63 25.54
CA ILE A 182 -21.70 -9.57 25.80
C ILE A 182 -21.58 -9.42 27.31
N THR A 183 -20.37 -9.57 27.84
CA THR A 183 -20.12 -9.35 29.27
C THR A 183 -19.77 -7.89 29.57
N LYS A 184 -19.73 -7.53 30.85
CA LYS A 184 -19.30 -6.17 31.26
C LYS A 184 -17.83 -5.92 30.94
N GLU A 185 -17.01 -6.97 30.98
CA GLU A 185 -15.61 -6.95 30.62
C GLU A 185 -15.44 -6.64 29.12
N ASP A 186 -16.26 -7.26 28.26
CA ASP A 186 -16.27 -6.95 26.81
C ASP A 186 -16.56 -5.45 26.55
N ILE A 187 -17.47 -4.84 27.33
CA ILE A 187 -17.80 -3.41 27.22
C ILE A 187 -16.62 -2.55 27.69
N GLN A 188 -16.00 -2.86 28.83
CA GLN A 188 -14.85 -2.11 29.34
C GLN A 188 -13.65 -2.17 28.38
N GLU A 189 -13.37 -3.35 27.82
CA GLU A 189 -12.34 -3.54 26.80
C GLU A 189 -12.63 -2.72 25.55
N GLU A 190 -13.89 -2.66 25.12
CA GLU A 190 -14.31 -1.85 23.97
C GLU A 190 -14.18 -0.35 24.26
N THR A 191 -14.55 0.13 25.45
CA THR A 191 -14.36 1.53 25.84
C THR A 191 -12.88 1.90 25.81
N GLN A 192 -12.00 1.04 26.33
CA GLN A 192 -10.55 1.27 26.26
C GLN A 192 -10.05 1.25 24.82
N ARG A 193 -10.52 0.32 24.00
CA ARG A 193 -10.19 0.23 22.57
C ARG A 193 -10.55 1.52 21.82
N ARG A 194 -11.72 2.10 22.08
CA ARG A 194 -12.14 3.37 21.47
C ARG A 194 -11.28 4.55 21.90
N ARG A 195 -10.88 4.60 23.17
CA ARG A 195 -9.93 5.60 23.68
C ARG A 195 -8.56 5.47 23.03
N ASP A 196 -8.06 4.25 22.87
CA ASP A 196 -6.79 4.00 22.21
C ASP A 196 -6.86 4.36 20.71
N MET A 197 -7.96 4.01 20.04
CA MET A 197 -8.22 4.41 18.65
C MET A 197 -8.28 5.93 18.50
N SER A 198 -8.99 6.64 19.38
CA SER A 198 -9.11 8.10 19.32
C SER A 198 -7.77 8.79 19.59
N ALA A 199 -6.98 8.28 20.55
CA ALA A 199 -5.63 8.76 20.82
C ALA A 199 -4.73 8.61 19.59
N ILE A 200 -4.71 7.42 18.96
CA ILE A 200 -3.89 7.17 17.77
C ILE A 200 -4.35 8.01 16.58
N ARG A 201 -5.66 8.17 16.36
CA ARG A 201 -6.21 9.04 15.28
C ARG A 201 -5.84 10.50 15.49
N LYS A 202 -5.94 11.02 16.71
CA LYS A 202 -5.49 12.38 17.07
C LYS A 202 -3.99 12.57 16.84
N GLU A 203 -3.19 11.55 17.12
CA GLU A 203 -1.75 11.60 16.87
C GLU A 203 -1.42 11.59 15.37
N LEU A 204 -2.08 10.74 14.58
CA LEU A 204 -1.79 10.52 13.16
C LEU A 204 -2.41 11.55 12.21
N TYR A 205 -3.64 11.96 12.50
CA TYR A 205 -4.48 12.76 11.59
C TYR A 205 -4.96 14.06 12.23
N GLY A 206 -4.87 14.17 13.56
CA GLY A 206 -5.39 15.35 14.28
C GLY A 206 -6.87 15.25 14.61
N ASP A 207 -7.54 14.18 14.18
CA ASP A 207 -8.95 13.92 14.42
C ASP A 207 -9.23 13.81 15.92
N LYS A 208 -10.19 14.58 16.41
CA LYS A 208 -10.73 14.45 17.76
C LYS A 208 -12.06 13.71 17.66
N MET A 209 -12.16 12.59 18.36
CA MET A 209 -13.46 11.98 18.63
C MET A 209 -13.98 12.60 19.92
N GLY A 210 -15.21 13.09 19.92
CA GLY A 210 -15.81 13.60 21.15
C GLY A 210 -16.27 12.49 22.10
N PRO A 211 -16.71 12.89 23.30
CA PRO A 211 -16.90 12.00 24.44
C PRO A 211 -17.87 10.85 24.16
N TYR A 212 -19.02 11.10 23.54
CA TYR A 212 -20.04 10.07 23.32
C TYR A 212 -19.66 9.10 22.21
N ALA A 213 -18.90 9.55 21.21
CA ALA A 213 -18.39 8.68 20.16
C ALA A 213 -17.40 7.62 20.70
N THR A 214 -16.76 7.89 21.84
CA THR A 214 -15.84 6.95 22.49
C THR A 214 -16.52 5.98 23.46
N ASP A 215 -17.80 6.16 23.75
CA ASP A 215 -18.52 5.37 24.75
C ASP A 215 -19.48 4.37 24.08
N PRO A 216 -19.28 3.04 24.25
CA PRO A 216 -20.14 2.02 23.65
C PRO A 216 -21.59 2.04 24.14
N GLU A 217 -21.85 2.61 25.32
CA GLU A 217 -23.21 2.71 25.87
C GLU A 217 -24.11 3.65 25.06
N TRP A 218 -23.50 4.60 24.34
CA TRP A 218 -24.21 5.60 23.53
C TRP A 218 -24.44 5.17 22.08
N ASP A 219 -23.97 3.97 21.68
CA ASP A 219 -24.13 3.46 20.31
C ASP A 219 -25.59 3.32 19.86
N ASP A 220 -26.52 3.06 20.79
CA ASP A 220 -27.94 2.88 20.46
C ASP A 220 -28.70 4.22 20.39
N VAL A 221 -28.04 5.33 20.75
CA VAL A 221 -28.64 6.66 20.78
C VAL A 221 -28.24 7.43 19.52
N VAL A 222 -29.24 7.84 18.74
CA VAL A 222 -29.02 8.69 17.55
C VAL A 222 -28.94 10.15 18.00
N PRO A 223 -27.83 10.86 17.73
CA PRO A 223 -27.73 12.29 18.06
C PRO A 223 -28.77 13.11 17.30
N ILE A 224 -29.44 14.02 18.00
CA ILE A 224 -30.38 14.97 17.39
C ILE A 224 -29.64 16.29 17.21
N PRO A 225 -29.37 16.74 15.97
CA PRO A 225 -28.69 18.01 15.74
C PRO A 225 -29.57 19.18 16.21
N ALA A 226 -28.94 20.21 16.76
CA ALA A 226 -29.64 21.45 17.09
C ALA A 226 -30.14 22.13 15.81
N GLU A 227 -31.46 22.26 15.66
CA GLU A 227 -32.07 23.00 14.56
C GLU A 227 -31.98 24.51 14.84
N GLU A 228 -30.97 25.17 14.27
CA GLU A 228 -30.92 26.63 14.27
C GLU A 228 -31.78 27.17 13.10
N PRO A 229 -32.71 28.12 13.35
CA PRO A 229 -33.57 28.66 12.30
C PRO A 229 -32.75 29.41 11.24
N THR A 230 -33.20 29.33 9.99
CA THR A 230 -32.55 30.00 8.85
C THR A 230 -32.52 31.52 9.08
N GLY A 231 -31.33 32.09 9.19
CA GLY A 231 -31.15 33.52 9.50
C GLY A 231 -31.00 33.85 10.99
N ALA A 232 -30.62 32.87 11.83
CA ALA A 232 -30.28 33.11 13.23
C ALA A 232 -29.29 34.28 13.37
N LEU A 233 -29.70 35.31 14.12
CA LEU A 233 -28.96 36.57 14.30
C LEU A 233 -27.61 36.40 15.03
N ALA A 234 -27.42 35.27 15.71
CA ALA A 234 -26.19 34.90 16.40
C ALA A 234 -26.02 33.38 16.39
N THR A 235 -25.41 32.85 15.32
CA THR A 235 -24.91 31.47 15.29
C THR A 235 -23.74 31.36 16.27
N ILE A 236 -23.89 30.52 17.30
CA ILE A 236 -22.81 30.27 18.25
C ILE A 236 -21.97 29.13 17.69
N ALA A 237 -20.68 29.37 17.47
CA ALA A 237 -19.73 28.30 17.19
C ALA A 237 -19.47 27.52 18.49
N TYR A 238 -20.31 26.52 18.77
CA TYR A 238 -20.14 25.67 19.94
C TYR A 238 -18.83 24.87 19.85
N PRO A 239 -18.03 24.82 20.92
CA PRO A 239 -16.93 23.86 21.02
C PRO A 239 -17.44 22.42 20.87
N GLU A 240 -16.65 21.53 20.28
CA GLU A 240 -17.04 20.12 20.05
C GLU A 240 -17.58 19.44 21.32
N ASP A 241 -16.92 19.64 22.46
CA ASP A 241 -17.34 19.07 23.75
C ASP A 241 -18.73 19.56 24.21
N TYR A 242 -19.12 20.78 23.82
CA TYR A 242 -20.43 21.37 24.15
C TYR A 242 -21.48 21.02 23.10
N ALA A 243 -21.09 20.91 21.83
CA ALA A 243 -21.97 20.51 20.75
C ALA A 243 -22.43 19.05 20.90
N GLU A 244 -21.57 18.19 21.45
CA GLU A 244 -21.90 16.82 21.77
C GLU A 244 -22.67 16.68 23.09
N GLY A 245 -22.47 17.58 24.06
CA GLY A 245 -23.08 17.56 25.39
C GLY A 245 -24.40 18.31 25.50
N LYS A 246 -25.49 17.79 24.94
CA LYS A 246 -26.85 18.21 25.29
C LYS A 246 -27.91 17.14 25.12
#